data_AF-A0A9Q4DK55-F1
#
_entry.id   AF-A0A9Q4DK55-F1
#
_cell.length_a   1.000
_cell.length_b   1.000
_cell.length_c   1.000
_cell.angle_alpha   90.00
_cell.angle_beta   90.00
_cell.angle_gamma   90.00
#
_symmetry.space_group_name_H-M   'P 1'
#
loop_
_entity.id
_entity.type
_entity.pdbx_description
1 polymer ?
#
loop_
_entity_poly.entity_id
_entity_poly.type
_entity_poly.pdbx_seq_one_letter_code
_entity_poly.pdbx_strand_id
1 'polypeptide(L)'
;PMPMISLGGSLYYVTFFYEFSHKMWIYLRKTNDEVFTKFQEFKVEVENLASQKIDILRFDNGGEYTLKKLVAFYKKVGIKRELIIPYNSQQNGVVER
;
A
#
# COMPACT_ATOMS: atom_id res chain seq x y z
N PRO A 1 -11.10 -4.58 7.97
CA PRO A 1 -12.27 -5.36 7.51
C PRO A 1 -13.45 -4.42 7.22
N MET A 2 -14.07 -4.55 6.05
CA MET A 2 -15.29 -3.80 5.73
C MET A 2 -16.48 -4.36 6.53
N PRO A 3 -17.44 -3.52 6.94
CA PRO A 3 -18.60 -3.97 7.72
C PRO A 3 -19.53 -4.90 6.92
N MET A 4 -19.41 -4.90 5.59
CA MET A 4 -20.19 -5.74 4.70
C MET A 4 -19.32 -6.22 3.53
N ILE A 5 -19.57 -7.44 3.07
CA ILE A 5 -18.95 -8.02 1.87
C ILE A 5 -19.38 -7.20 0.65
N SER A 6 -18.43 -6.78 -0.19
CA SER A 6 -18.76 -6.06 -1.43
C SER A 6 -19.54 -6.95 -2.41
N LEU A 7 -20.22 -6.37 -3.41
CA LEU A 7 -20.90 -7.12 -4.46
C LEU A 7 -19.99 -8.13 -5.20
N GLY A 8 -18.68 -7.87 -5.22
CA GLY A 8 -17.66 -8.77 -5.78
C GLY A 8 -17.08 -9.81 -4.80
N GLY A 9 -17.59 -9.86 -3.56
CA GLY A 9 -17.14 -10.80 -2.53
C GLY A 9 -15.89 -10.36 -1.74
N SER A 10 -15.53 -9.08 -1.74
CA SER A 10 -14.35 -8.58 -1.02
C SER A 10 -14.70 -8.15 0.40
N LEU A 11 -13.83 -8.49 1.36
CA LEU A 11 -13.99 -8.23 2.80
C LEU A 11 -13.01 -7.18 3.35
N TYR A 12 -11.98 -6.88 2.57
CA TYR A 12 -10.90 -5.99 2.96
C TYR A 12 -10.60 -5.04 1.80
N TYR A 13 -9.91 -3.95 2.12
CA TYR A 13 -9.32 -3.06 1.12
C TYR A 13 -7.91 -2.71 1.55
N VAL A 14 -7.12 -2.23 0.59
CA VAL A 14 -5.82 -1.62 0.82
C VAL A 14 -5.82 -0.25 0.18
N THR A 15 -5.34 0.75 0.92
CA THR A 15 -5.22 2.12 0.44
C THR A 15 -3.75 2.44 0.22
N PHE A 16 -3.43 2.96 -0.96
CA PHE A 16 -2.12 3.52 -1.25
C PHE A 16 -2.25 5.02 -1.43
N PHE A 17 -1.48 5.76 -0.66
CA PHE A 17 -1.40 7.21 -0.75
C PHE A 17 -0.09 7.60 -1.42
N TYR A 18 -0.17 8.44 -2.46
CA TYR A 18 1.01 8.98 -3.12
C TYR A 18 1.22 10.43 -2.71
N GLU A 19 2.25 10.64 -1.89
CA GLU A 19 2.54 11.92 -1.23
C GLU A 19 2.73 13.08 -2.20
N PHE A 20 3.41 12.86 -3.33
CA PHE A 20 3.73 13.93 -4.27
C PHE A 20 2.51 14.57 -4.93
N SER A 21 1.47 13.79 -5.24
CA SER A 21 0.26 14.32 -5.90
C SER A 21 -0.97 14.34 -5.01
N HIS A 22 -0.84 13.94 -3.74
CA HIS A 22 -1.93 13.77 -2.78
C HIS A 22 -3.09 12.90 -3.31
N LYS A 23 -2.78 11.96 -4.22
CA LYS A 23 -3.77 11.02 -4.76
C LYS A 23 -3.80 9.75 -3.93
N MET A 24 -4.99 9.15 -3.85
CA MET A 24 -5.23 7.87 -3.20
C MET A 24 -5.77 6.85 -4.19
N TRP A 25 -5.32 5.61 -4.01
CA TRP A 25 -5.84 4.43 -4.70
C TRP A 25 -6.38 3.47 -3.67
N ILE A 26 -7.58 2.97 -3.91
CA ILE A 26 -8.23 1.98 -3.05
C ILE A 26 -8.43 0.72 -3.88
N TYR A 27 -7.84 -0.39 -3.43
CA TYR A 27 -8.01 -1.69 -4.06
C TYR A 27 -8.79 -2.61 -3.11
N LEU A 28 -9.86 -3.20 -3.61
CA LEU A 28 -10.62 -4.22 -2.89
C LEU A 28 -9.85 -5.54 -2.93
N ARG A 29 -9.87 -6.29 -1.82
CA ARG A 29 -9.21 -7.59 -1.70
C ARG A 29 -10.03 -8.59 -0.89
N LYS A 30 -9.88 -9.87 -1.23
CA LYS A 30 -10.51 -10.98 -0.50
C LYS A 30 -9.59 -11.56 0.57
N THR A 31 -8.29 -11.60 0.28
CA THR A 31 -7.26 -12.19 1.14
C THR A 31 -6.11 -11.20 1.43
N ASN A 32 -5.26 -11.52 2.42
CA ASN A 32 -4.06 -10.72 2.74
C ASN A 32 -2.96 -10.88 1.68
N ASP A 33 -2.91 -12.01 0.99
CA ASP A 33 -1.87 -12.28 -0.01
C ASP A 33 -2.02 -11.42 -1.29
N GLU A 34 -3.21 -10.85 -1.52
CA GLU A 34 -3.50 -9.98 -2.66
C GLU A 34 -2.82 -8.60 -2.57
N VAL A 35 -2.37 -8.18 -1.38
CA VAL A 35 -1.73 -6.86 -1.17
C VAL A 35 -0.50 -6.70 -2.07
N PHE A 36 0.27 -7.76 -2.28
CA PHE A 36 1.45 -7.69 -3.15
C PHE A 36 1.06 -7.40 -4.60
N THR A 37 0.11 -8.14 -5.13
CA THR A 37 -0.37 -7.97 -6.50
C THR A 37 -0.91 -6.56 -6.70
N LYS A 38 -1.72 -6.06 -5.75
CA LYS A 38 -2.25 -4.69 -5.79
C LYS A 38 -1.18 -3.63 -5.67
N PHE A 39 -0.13 -3.86 -4.90
CA PHE A 39 1.02 -2.97 -4.86
C PHE A 39 1.75 -2.92 -6.21
N GLN A 40 1.91 -4.05 -6.91
CA GLN A 40 2.56 -4.05 -8.23
C GLN A 40 1.74 -3.30 -9.27
N GLU A 41 0.41 -3.46 -9.27
CA GLU A 41 -0.52 -2.68 -10.10
C GLU A 41 -0.36 -1.18 -9.81
N PHE A 42 -0.47 -0.79 -8.53
CA PHE A 42 -0.28 0.58 -8.07
C PHE A 42 1.06 1.18 -8.51
N LYS A 43 2.17 0.46 -8.30
CA LYS A 43 3.52 0.91 -8.67
C LYS A 43 3.60 1.26 -10.15
N VAL A 44 3.14 0.38 -11.03
CA VAL A 44 3.17 0.64 -12.48
C VAL A 44 2.33 1.87 -12.82
N GLU A 45 1.15 1.99 -12.22
CA GLU A 45 0.22 3.09 -12.46
C GLU A 45 0.81 4.44 -12.05
N VAL A 46 1.35 4.56 -10.83
CA VAL A 46 1.89 5.84 -10.34
C VAL A 46 3.21 6.22 -10.99
N GLU A 47 4.08 5.25 -11.29
CA GLU A 47 5.36 5.55 -11.93
C GLU A 47 5.18 5.98 -13.37
N ASN A 48 4.20 5.42 -14.08
CA ASN A 48 3.85 5.88 -15.42
C ASN A 48 3.23 7.29 -15.38
N LEU A 49 2.32 7.55 -14.43
CA LEU A 49 1.68 8.86 -14.28
C LEU A 49 2.68 9.96 -13.91
N ALA A 50 3.63 9.66 -13.02
CA ALA A 50 4.63 10.62 -12.55
C ALA A 50 5.89 10.65 -13.45
N SER A 51 6.06 9.67 -14.35
CA SER A 51 7.32 9.43 -15.06
C SER A 51 8.53 9.37 -14.13
N GLN A 52 8.33 8.85 -12.91
CA GLN A 52 9.31 8.77 -11.84
C GLN A 52 9.16 7.44 -11.10
N LYS A 53 10.24 6.93 -10.53
CA LYS A 53 10.19 5.69 -9.75
C LYS A 53 9.78 5.97 -8.30
N ILE A 54 9.13 4.99 -7.67
CA ILE A 54 8.91 5.01 -6.23
C ILE A 54 10.25 4.75 -5.54
N ASP A 55 10.71 5.70 -4.73
CA ASP A 55 11.94 5.55 -3.95
C ASP A 55 11.68 5.01 -2.54
N ILE A 56 10.59 5.43 -1.91
CA ILE A 56 10.26 5.10 -0.51
C ILE A 56 8.83 4.59 -0.43
N LEU A 57 8.65 3.44 0.24
CA LEU A 57 7.36 2.93 0.65
C LEU A 57 7.23 3.01 2.17
N ARG A 58 6.23 3.77 2.63
CA ARG A 58 5.83 3.84 4.04
C ARG A 58 4.59 2.99 4.27
N PHE A 59 4.60 2.19 5.33
CA PHE A 59 3.45 1.38 5.73
C PHE A 59 3.40 1.24 7.25
N ASP A 60 2.21 1.03 7.80
CA ASP A 60 2.03 0.74 9.22
C ASP A 60 2.60 -0.65 9.55
N ASN A 61 2.78 -0.97 10.83
CA ASN A 61 3.27 -2.30 11.22
C ASN A 61 2.23 -3.44 11.02
N GLY A 62 1.24 -3.25 10.15
CA GLY A 62 0.34 -4.30 9.69
C GLY A 62 1.14 -5.34 8.92
N GLY A 63 1.30 -6.52 9.50
CA GLY A 63 2.23 -7.57 9.04
C GLY A 63 2.08 -8.02 7.57
N GLU A 64 1.03 -7.58 6.88
CA GLU A 64 0.78 -7.77 5.45
C GLU A 64 1.96 -7.34 4.57
N TYR A 65 2.67 -6.29 4.95
CA TYR A 65 3.84 -5.77 4.21
C TYR A 65 5.19 -6.37 4.67
N THR A 66 5.17 -7.20 5.71
CA THR A 66 6.37 -7.82 6.31
C THR A 66 6.67 -9.22 5.76
N LEU A 67 5.83 -9.73 4.86
CA LEU A 67 6.04 -11.02 4.20
C LEU A 67 7.42 -11.06 3.52
N LYS A 68 8.21 -12.12 3.77
CA LYS A 68 9.58 -12.26 3.22
C LYS A 68 9.65 -12.05 1.70
N LYS A 69 8.61 -12.46 0.97
CA LYS A 69 8.48 -12.27 -0.48
C LYS A 69 8.47 -10.78 -0.88
N LEU A 70 7.72 -9.96 -0.14
CA LEU A 70 7.66 -8.52 -0.33
C LEU A 70 9.00 -7.86 -0.05
N VAL A 71 9.63 -8.24 1.06
CA VAL A 71 10.95 -7.72 1.43
C VAL A 71 11.99 -7.98 0.34
N ALA A 72 12.02 -9.18 -0.22
CA ALA A 72 12.92 -9.52 -1.33
C ALA A 72 12.61 -8.70 -2.60
N PHE A 73 11.33 -8.52 -2.91
CA PHE A 73 10.90 -7.70 -4.03
C PHE A 73 11.36 -6.25 -3.89
N TYR A 74 11.08 -5.60 -2.76
CA TYR A 74 11.45 -4.20 -2.54
C TYR A 74 12.96 -3.97 -2.67
N LYS A 75 13.77 -4.89 -2.13
CA LYS A 75 15.23 -4.87 -2.33
C LYS A 75 15.62 -5.00 -3.79
N LYS A 76 14.97 -5.89 -4.56
CA LYS A 76 15.24 -6.09 -5.98
C LYS A 76 14.94 -4.84 -6.82
N VAL A 77 13.87 -4.12 -6.51
CA VAL A 77 13.46 -2.92 -7.24
C VAL A 77 14.04 -1.61 -6.69
N GLY A 78 14.82 -1.68 -5.60
CA GLY A 78 15.49 -0.53 -5.00
C GLY A 78 14.59 0.35 -4.10
N ILE A 79 13.42 -0.13 -3.69
CA ILE A 79 12.50 0.62 -2.85
C ILE A 79 12.96 0.56 -1.38
N LYS A 80 13.19 1.73 -0.78
CA LYS A 80 13.42 1.86 0.66
C LYS A 80 12.10 1.67 1.40
N ARG A 81 12.16 0.97 2.53
CA ARG A 81 10.98 0.67 3.37
C ARG A 81 11.07 1.45 4.65
N GLU A 82 9.98 2.11 5.03
CA GLU A 82 9.85 2.85 6.27
C GLU A 82 8.61 2.36 7.02
N LEU A 83 8.83 1.86 8.24
CA LEU A 83 7.75 1.44 9.13
C LEU A 83 7.25 2.65 9.88
N ILE A 84 5.95 2.93 9.78
CA ILE A 84 5.32 3.97 10.58
C ILE A 84 4.98 3.35 11.94
N ILE A 85 5.39 4.03 13.02
CA ILE A 85 5.05 3.63 14.39
C ILE A 85 3.53 3.81 14.56
N PRO A 86 2.78 2.74 14.90
CA PRO A 86 1.35 2.89 15.16
C PRO A 86 1.16 3.91 16.30
N TYR A 87 0.16 4.78 16.18
CA TYR A 87 -0.21 5.85 17.14
C TYR A 87 0.50 7.21 17.04
N ASN A 88 1.32 7.49 16.02
CA ASN A 88 1.70 8.88 15.72
C ASN A 88 0.68 9.52 14.76
N SER A 89 -0.47 9.94 15.30
CA SER A 89 -1.65 10.44 14.58
C SER A 89 -1.37 11.58 13.58
N GLN A 90 -0.28 12.33 13.77
CA GLN A 90 0.14 13.39 12.83
C GLN A 90 0.66 12.85 11.49
N GLN A 91 1.26 11.66 11.45
CA GLN A 91 1.78 11.05 10.22
C GLN A 91 0.74 10.15 9.54
N ASN A 92 -0.15 9.51 10.32
CA ASN A 92 -1.25 8.70 9.81
C ASN A 92 -2.44 9.53 9.29
N GLY A 93 -2.56 10.80 9.69
CA GLY A 93 -3.71 11.65 9.34
C GLY A 93 -3.91 11.92 7.84
N VAL A 94 -2.92 11.56 7.01
CA VAL A 94 -3.00 11.65 5.55
C VAL A 94 -3.54 10.38 4.89
N VAL A 95 -3.42 9.22 5.56
CA VAL A 95 -3.88 7.91 5.04
C VAL A 95 -5.22 7.49 5.68
N GLU A 96 -5.52 7.97 6.88
CA GLU A 96 -6.71 7.57 7.65
C GLU A 96 -7.96 8.46 7.43
N ARG A 97 -7.90 9.46 6.53
CA ARG A 97 -9.04 10.35 6.22
C ARG A 97 -9.85 9.91 4.99
#